data_AF-A0A518JRJ4-F1
#
_entry.id   AF-A0A518JRJ4-F1
#
_cell.length_a   1.000
_cell.length_b   1.000
_cell.length_c   1.000
_cell.angle_alpha   90.00
_cell.angle_beta   90.00
_cell.angle_gamma   90.00
#
_symmetry.space_group_name_H-M   'P 1'
#
loop_
_entity.id
_entity.type
_entity.pdbx_description
1 polymer ?
#
loop_
_entity_poly.entity_id
_entity_poly.type
_entity_poly.pdbx_seq_one_letter_code
_entity_poly.pdbx_strand_id
1 'polypeptide(L)'
;MKRRTMKLYCLAMFVAISVAPSAQLHAETEAATARRLEALGATVGLKADSVVELSFRDSKRLGREQWREIGSLTHLKKLTAYGGAKGLNDETVGFLVGLQELESLSLDGAQLSDAGLRKLAELKGLKRVSFFHLSFRKDGFTGEGFSAWTELPDLESLTVAGMSMGDDGFRAIATLTNLRQLRTWHTYRTEASNAEIAKLPRLTTLKLGQRLPQRGDAPLSLSDAALETLATIQTLETLEIGEADFHLPALRQLAKLPRLKQLKIDRTYLSEADIEALKSVLPGVQIGFEPLTDDQRKKLELYLK
;
A
#
# COMPACT_ATOMS: atom_id res chain seq x y z
N MET A 1 59.66 56.98 -51.64
CA MET A 1 58.69 57.30 -50.57
C MET A 1 57.43 56.47 -50.75
N LYS A 2 57.22 55.47 -49.89
CA LYS A 2 56.04 54.58 -49.87
C LYS A 2 54.94 55.19 -48.99
N ARG A 3 53.70 55.29 -49.48
CA ARG A 3 52.46 55.40 -48.68
C ARG A 3 51.36 54.60 -49.41
N ARG A 4 51.32 53.28 -49.22
CA ARG A 4 50.45 52.51 -48.29
C ARG A 4 48.96 52.84 -48.44
N THR A 5 48.31 52.13 -49.36
CA THR A 5 46.89 51.83 -49.40
C THR A 5 46.45 51.11 -48.13
N MET A 6 45.51 51.71 -47.39
CA MET A 6 44.90 51.12 -46.20
C MET A 6 43.75 50.21 -46.65
N LYS A 7 43.96 48.89 -46.61
CA LYS A 7 42.88 47.90 -46.79
C LYS A 7 42.08 47.82 -45.49
N LEU A 8 40.81 48.18 -45.56
CA LEU A 8 39.83 48.00 -44.49
C LEU A 8 39.49 46.49 -44.42
N TYR A 9 40.03 45.78 -43.43
CA TYR A 9 39.64 44.41 -43.14
C TYR A 9 38.41 44.44 -42.23
N CYS A 10 37.23 44.13 -42.77
CA CYS A 10 36.08 43.74 -41.97
C CYS A 10 36.38 42.38 -41.33
N LEU A 11 36.77 42.38 -40.07
CA LEU A 11 36.84 41.18 -39.24
C LEU A 11 35.41 40.79 -38.84
N ALA A 12 34.74 40.00 -39.68
CA ALA A 12 33.52 39.31 -39.27
C ALA A 12 33.91 38.23 -38.25
N MET A 13 33.75 38.52 -36.97
CA MET A 13 33.87 37.54 -35.89
C MET A 13 32.64 36.62 -35.98
N PHE A 14 32.74 35.55 -36.76
CA PHE A 14 31.79 34.44 -36.66
C PHE A 14 32.04 33.76 -35.31
N VAL A 15 31.28 34.16 -34.29
CA VAL A 15 31.09 33.31 -33.11
C VAL A 15 30.30 32.11 -33.62
N ALA A 16 31.01 31.02 -33.90
CA ALA A 16 30.39 29.71 -34.01
C ALA A 16 29.83 29.39 -32.62
N ILE A 17 28.58 29.81 -32.38
CA ILE A 17 27.77 29.21 -31.33
C ILE A 17 27.60 27.77 -31.79
N SER A 18 28.44 26.87 -31.28
CA SER A 18 28.15 25.46 -31.34
C SER A 18 26.84 25.30 -30.60
N VAL A 19 25.74 25.19 -31.34
CA VAL A 19 24.53 24.61 -30.82
C VAL A 19 24.91 23.17 -30.53
N ALA A 20 25.38 22.93 -29.30
CA ALA A 20 25.50 21.58 -28.79
C ALA A 20 24.11 20.94 -29.00
N PRO A 21 24.02 19.75 -29.61
CA PRO A 21 22.73 19.11 -29.80
C PRO A 21 22.16 18.82 -28.42
N SER A 22 21.19 19.63 -28.00
CA SER A 22 20.42 19.47 -26.76
C SER A 22 19.51 18.22 -26.79
N ALA A 23 19.62 17.39 -27.83
CA ALA A 23 18.93 16.12 -28.01
C ALA A 23 19.86 14.89 -27.85
N GLN A 24 21.07 15.08 -27.31
CA GLN A 24 22.03 14.00 -27.02
C GLN A 24 22.35 13.85 -25.51
N LEU A 25 21.48 14.35 -24.62
CA LEU A 25 21.37 13.71 -23.30
C LEU A 25 20.71 12.36 -23.57
N HIS A 26 21.46 11.29 -23.33
CA HIS A 26 21.16 9.93 -23.72
C HIS A 26 19.70 9.55 -23.48
N ALA A 27 19.05 8.95 -24.47
CA ALA A 27 17.99 7.98 -24.18
C ALA A 27 18.66 6.86 -23.39
N GLU A 28 18.72 7.03 -22.07
CA GLU A 28 19.26 6.02 -21.19
C GLU A 28 18.35 4.79 -21.28
N THR A 29 18.91 3.68 -21.73
CA THR A 29 18.20 2.41 -21.76
C THR A 29 17.77 2.05 -20.35
N GLU A 30 16.61 1.40 -20.18
CA GLU A 30 16.18 0.88 -18.87
C GLU A 30 17.27 -0.02 -18.23
N ALA A 31 18.07 -0.73 -19.03
CA ALA A 31 19.22 -1.53 -18.57
C ALA A 31 20.37 -0.71 -17.95
N ALA A 32 20.55 0.56 -18.33
CA ALA A 32 21.53 1.46 -17.70
C ALA A 32 21.00 1.97 -16.36
N THR A 33 19.72 2.37 -16.33
CA THR A 33 19.01 2.75 -15.12
C THR A 33 19.00 1.61 -14.10
N ALA A 34 18.69 0.38 -14.55
CA ALA A 34 18.73 -0.83 -13.73
C ALA A 34 20.05 -0.99 -12.99
N ARG A 35 21.19 -0.89 -13.69
CA ARG A 35 22.52 -1.02 -13.07
C ARG A 35 22.80 0.01 -11.98
N ARG A 36 22.31 1.25 -12.15
CA ARG A 36 22.43 2.29 -11.11
C ARG A 36 21.55 1.99 -9.90
N LEU A 37 20.34 1.51 -10.13
CA LEU A 37 19.42 1.11 -9.05
C LEU A 37 19.93 -0.14 -8.30
N GLU A 38 20.54 -1.11 -8.99
CA GLU A 38 21.21 -2.27 -8.39
C GLU A 38 22.37 -1.85 -7.48
N ALA A 39 23.16 -0.84 -7.88
CA ALA A 39 24.21 -0.28 -7.03
C ALA A 39 23.66 0.39 -5.75
N LEU A 40 22.37 0.72 -5.73
CA LEU A 40 21.64 1.21 -4.54
C LEU A 40 20.94 0.09 -3.76
N GLY A 41 21.17 -1.19 -4.14
CA GLY A 41 20.63 -2.36 -3.47
C GLY A 41 19.28 -2.83 -4.01
N ALA A 42 18.86 -2.38 -5.19
CA ALA A 42 17.68 -2.94 -5.84
C ALA A 42 17.94 -4.35 -6.35
N THR A 43 16.93 -5.21 -6.25
CA THR A 43 16.81 -6.40 -7.10
C THR A 43 15.99 -6.01 -8.33
N VAL A 44 16.51 -6.30 -9.52
CA VAL A 44 15.87 -5.97 -10.80
C VAL A 44 15.44 -7.26 -11.52
N GLY A 45 14.19 -7.29 -11.97
CA GLY A 45 13.68 -8.30 -12.89
C GLY A 45 13.58 -7.72 -14.30
N LEU A 46 14.26 -8.35 -15.25
CA LEU A 46 14.26 -7.96 -16.66
C LEU A 46 13.39 -8.93 -17.49
N LYS A 47 12.77 -8.39 -18.52
CA LYS A 47 12.19 -9.17 -19.62
C LYS A 47 12.73 -8.59 -20.92
N ALA A 48 13.59 -9.37 -21.60
CA ALA A 48 14.50 -8.82 -22.60
C ALA A 48 15.32 -7.66 -21.99
N ASP A 49 15.23 -6.45 -22.56
CA ASP A 49 15.95 -5.27 -22.07
C ASP A 49 15.08 -4.32 -21.20
N SER A 50 13.82 -4.69 -20.96
CA SER A 50 12.88 -3.89 -20.16
C SER A 50 12.88 -4.30 -18.70
N VAL A 51 12.88 -3.31 -17.80
CA VAL A 51 12.73 -3.52 -16.35
C VAL A 51 11.26 -3.72 -16.02
N VAL A 52 10.89 -4.94 -15.67
CA VAL A 52 9.51 -5.34 -15.35
C VAL A 52 9.26 -5.49 -13.86
N GLU A 53 10.30 -5.76 -13.07
CA GLU A 53 10.21 -5.78 -11.61
C GLU A 53 11.37 -5.00 -10.97
N LEU A 54 11.08 -4.26 -9.92
CA LEU A 54 12.06 -3.52 -9.13
C LEU A 54 11.74 -3.64 -7.66
N SER A 55 12.70 -4.06 -6.85
CA SER A 55 12.52 -4.28 -5.42
C SER A 55 13.68 -3.76 -4.59
N PHE A 56 13.39 -2.90 -3.62
CA PHE A 56 14.31 -2.46 -2.59
C PHE A 56 13.90 -3.03 -1.24
N ARG A 57 14.83 -3.67 -0.53
CA ARG A 57 14.64 -4.06 0.88
C ARG A 57 14.90 -2.90 1.85
N ASP A 58 15.72 -1.94 1.44
CA ASP A 58 16.02 -0.71 2.15
C ASP A 58 16.01 0.46 1.15
N SER A 59 14.95 1.26 1.19
CA SER A 59 14.70 2.38 0.29
C SER A 59 14.97 3.74 0.95
N LYS A 60 15.59 3.78 2.13
CA LYS A 60 15.84 5.04 2.87
C LYS A 60 16.74 6.02 2.11
N ARG A 61 17.52 5.51 1.15
CA ARG A 61 18.46 6.29 0.33
C ARG A 61 17.85 6.79 -0.97
N LEU A 62 16.62 6.40 -1.32
CA LEU A 62 15.96 6.84 -2.55
C LEU A 62 15.50 8.29 -2.42
N GLY A 63 16.22 9.20 -3.08
CA GLY A 63 15.89 10.62 -3.17
C GLY A 63 15.11 10.97 -4.45
N ARG A 64 14.89 12.26 -4.68
CA ARG A 64 14.18 12.80 -5.85
C ARG A 64 14.67 12.21 -7.16
N GLU A 65 15.99 12.20 -7.37
CA GLU A 65 16.60 11.71 -8.61
C GLU A 65 16.31 10.22 -8.83
N GLN A 66 16.41 9.39 -7.77
CA GLN A 66 16.08 7.98 -7.87
C GLN A 66 14.60 7.75 -8.17
N TRP A 67 13.69 8.51 -7.57
CA TRP A 67 12.26 8.39 -7.89
C TRP A 67 11.94 8.85 -9.32
N ARG A 68 12.68 9.82 -9.85
CA ARG A 68 12.60 10.22 -11.26
C ARG A 68 13.10 9.11 -12.19
N GLU A 69 14.24 8.49 -11.87
CA GLU A 69 14.77 7.34 -12.61
C GLU A 69 13.81 6.15 -12.57
N ILE A 70 13.20 5.84 -11.42
CA ILE A 70 12.18 4.79 -11.32
C ILE A 70 10.97 5.13 -12.20
N GLY A 71 10.57 6.41 -12.22
CA GLY A 71 9.48 6.90 -13.06
C GLY A 71 9.72 6.79 -14.57
N SER A 72 10.97 6.60 -15.02
CA SER A 72 11.28 6.40 -16.45
C SER A 72 11.21 4.94 -16.91
N LEU A 73 11.03 3.99 -15.98
CA LEU A 73 10.93 2.55 -16.27
C LEU A 73 9.50 2.18 -16.74
N THR A 74 9.11 2.66 -17.91
CA THR A 74 7.70 2.62 -18.38
C THR A 74 7.10 1.21 -18.53
N HIS A 75 7.93 0.16 -18.62
CA HIS A 75 7.50 -1.24 -18.67
C HIS A 75 7.38 -1.91 -17.28
N LEU A 76 7.59 -1.14 -16.20
CA LEU A 76 7.59 -1.66 -14.84
C LEU A 76 6.20 -2.17 -14.44
N LYS A 77 6.11 -3.45 -14.11
CA LYS A 77 4.87 -4.11 -13.67
C LYS A 77 4.78 -4.24 -12.16
N LYS A 78 5.92 -4.29 -11.47
CA LYS A 78 5.98 -4.45 -10.02
C LYS A 78 7.05 -3.58 -9.41
N LEU A 79 6.63 -2.75 -8.45
CA LEU A 79 7.50 -1.92 -7.66
C LEU A 79 7.34 -2.26 -6.18
N THR A 80 8.44 -2.62 -5.53
CA THR A 80 8.53 -2.78 -4.07
C THR A 80 9.60 -1.85 -3.52
N ALA A 81 9.24 -0.98 -2.58
CA ALA A 81 10.18 -0.10 -1.90
C ALA A 81 9.97 -0.20 -0.38
N TYR A 82 10.76 -1.07 0.25
CA TYR A 82 10.70 -1.35 1.68
C TYR A 82 11.86 -0.74 2.46
N GLY A 83 11.70 -0.63 3.79
CA GLY A 83 12.76 -0.11 4.66
C GLY A 83 12.82 1.42 4.67
N GLY A 84 11.66 2.09 4.56
CA GLY A 84 11.53 3.52 4.79
C GLY A 84 11.69 4.38 3.53
N ALA A 85 10.78 4.23 2.57
CA ALA A 85 10.64 5.01 1.34
C ALA A 85 10.26 6.50 1.56
N LYS A 86 10.84 7.17 2.57
CA LYS A 86 10.48 8.53 2.97
C LYS A 86 10.68 9.59 1.88
N GLY A 87 11.57 9.31 0.92
CA GLY A 87 11.78 10.18 -0.25
C GLY A 87 10.61 10.16 -1.23
N LEU A 88 9.69 9.19 -1.13
CA LEU A 88 8.42 9.20 -1.86
C LEU A 88 7.39 10.02 -1.10
N ASN A 89 7.11 11.22 -1.59
CA ASN A 89 6.23 12.22 -1.00
C ASN A 89 5.37 12.88 -2.09
N ASP A 90 4.56 13.88 -1.74
CA ASP A 90 3.64 14.56 -2.67
C ASP A 90 4.32 15.14 -3.91
N GLU A 91 5.59 15.56 -3.80
CA GLU A 91 6.35 16.05 -4.93
C GLU A 91 6.84 14.89 -5.82
N THR A 92 7.46 13.88 -5.22
CA THR A 92 8.15 12.81 -5.97
C THR A 92 7.21 11.72 -6.48
N VAL A 93 6.03 11.55 -5.88
CA VAL A 93 5.01 10.61 -6.37
C VAL A 93 4.54 10.96 -7.78
N GLY A 94 4.64 12.25 -8.17
CA GLY A 94 4.35 12.70 -9.53
C GLY A 94 5.27 12.12 -10.60
N PHE A 95 6.45 11.60 -10.25
CA PHE A 95 7.31 10.91 -11.23
C PHE A 95 6.80 9.51 -11.57
N LEU A 96 6.00 8.90 -10.70
CA LEU A 96 5.54 7.53 -10.90
C LEU A 96 4.31 7.44 -11.81
N VAL A 97 3.56 8.52 -12.02
CA VAL A 97 2.27 8.49 -12.76
C VAL A 97 2.41 8.03 -14.22
N GLY A 98 3.62 8.07 -14.79
CA GLY A 98 3.90 7.53 -16.13
C GLY A 98 3.99 6.00 -16.21
N LEU A 99 4.01 5.30 -15.07
CA LEU A 99 4.16 3.83 -15.00
C LEU A 99 2.82 3.11 -15.26
N GLN A 100 2.30 3.26 -16.48
CA GLN A 100 0.95 2.79 -16.85
C GLN A 100 0.82 1.26 -16.89
N GLU A 101 1.93 0.53 -17.01
CA GLU A 101 1.97 -0.94 -16.91
C GLU A 101 2.07 -1.46 -15.46
N LEU A 102 2.11 -0.58 -14.45
CA LEU A 102 2.32 -0.99 -13.06
C LEU A 102 1.09 -1.72 -12.52
N GLU A 103 1.24 -3.02 -12.28
CA GLU A 103 0.18 -3.89 -11.77
C GLU A 103 0.25 -4.06 -10.24
N SER A 104 1.44 -3.92 -9.66
CA SER A 104 1.67 -4.15 -8.24
C SER A 104 2.58 -3.09 -7.62
N LEU A 105 2.07 -2.41 -6.59
CA LEU A 105 2.81 -1.38 -5.85
C LEU A 105 2.86 -1.75 -4.37
N SER A 106 4.07 -1.85 -3.82
CA SER A 106 4.29 -2.09 -2.41
C SER A 106 5.27 -1.10 -1.81
N LEU A 107 4.83 -0.37 -0.78
CA LEU A 107 5.59 0.72 -0.18
C LEU A 107 5.63 0.55 1.34
N ASP A 108 6.79 0.83 1.93
CA ASP A 108 6.95 0.96 3.39
C ASP A 108 7.52 2.34 3.75
N GLY A 109 6.78 3.13 4.51
CA GLY A 109 7.24 4.41 5.06
C GLY A 109 7.23 5.62 4.13
N ALA A 110 6.55 5.53 2.97
CA ALA A 110 6.29 6.68 2.11
C ALA A 110 5.50 7.79 2.85
N GLN A 111 5.63 9.05 2.43
CA GLN A 111 5.14 10.23 3.15
C GLN A 111 4.19 11.08 2.28
N LEU A 112 2.99 10.56 2.02
CA LEU A 112 1.98 11.21 1.17
C LEU A 112 0.91 11.93 2.00
N SER A 113 0.47 13.12 1.58
CA SER A 113 -0.85 13.63 2.00
C SER A 113 -1.96 12.90 1.24
N ASP A 114 -3.21 13.20 1.56
CA ASP A 114 -4.34 12.75 0.74
C ASP A 114 -4.26 13.28 -0.70
N ALA A 115 -3.64 14.43 -0.96
CA ALA A 115 -3.41 14.91 -2.32
C ALA A 115 -2.37 14.05 -3.06
N GLY A 116 -1.28 13.66 -2.39
CA GLY A 116 -0.30 12.72 -2.93
C GLY A 116 -0.88 11.33 -3.17
N LEU A 117 -1.72 10.85 -2.25
CA LEU A 117 -2.41 9.56 -2.38
C LEU A 117 -3.37 9.53 -3.59
N ARG A 118 -4.05 10.64 -3.89
CA ARG A 118 -4.93 10.76 -5.08
C ARG A 118 -4.16 10.62 -6.40
N LYS A 119 -2.91 11.09 -6.48
CA LYS A 119 -2.07 10.96 -7.69
C LYS A 119 -1.84 9.50 -8.08
N LEU A 120 -1.80 8.58 -7.13
CA LEU A 120 -1.65 7.15 -7.42
C LEU A 120 -2.85 6.56 -8.18
N ALA A 121 -4.00 7.24 -8.21
CA ALA A 121 -5.15 6.84 -9.03
C ALA A 121 -4.92 7.03 -10.54
N GLU A 122 -3.86 7.72 -10.96
CA GLU A 122 -3.44 7.86 -12.36
C GLU A 122 -2.79 6.56 -12.90
N LEU A 123 -2.40 5.63 -12.01
CA LEU A 123 -1.79 4.34 -12.36
C LEU A 123 -2.87 3.30 -12.70
N LYS A 124 -3.49 3.44 -13.87
CA LYS A 124 -4.68 2.66 -14.26
C LYS A 124 -4.47 1.15 -14.34
N GLY A 125 -3.22 0.69 -14.45
CA GLY A 125 -2.88 -0.73 -14.44
C GLY A 125 -2.88 -1.39 -13.06
N LEU A 126 -3.04 -0.64 -11.96
CA LEU A 126 -2.89 -1.18 -10.61
C LEU A 126 -3.94 -2.25 -10.27
N LYS A 127 -3.45 -3.43 -9.86
CA LYS A 127 -4.26 -4.56 -9.40
C LYS A 127 -4.08 -4.87 -7.93
N ARG A 128 -2.87 -4.67 -7.41
CA ARG A 128 -2.48 -5.02 -6.05
C ARG A 128 -1.65 -3.91 -5.41
N VAL A 129 -2.15 -3.38 -4.30
CA VAL A 129 -1.46 -2.34 -3.53
C VAL A 129 -1.20 -2.84 -2.11
N SER A 130 0.00 -2.56 -1.59
CA SER A 130 0.31 -2.82 -0.19
C SER A 130 1.11 -1.68 0.42
N PHE A 131 0.51 -0.97 1.37
CA PHE A 131 1.11 0.15 2.07
C PHE A 131 1.36 -0.20 3.53
N PHE A 132 2.62 -0.13 3.92
CA PHE A 132 3.10 -0.27 5.28
C PHE A 132 3.64 1.07 5.76
N HIS A 133 3.23 1.52 6.93
CA HIS A 133 3.63 2.77 7.55
C HIS A 133 3.52 4.00 6.64
N LEU A 134 2.62 3.96 5.64
CA LEU A 134 2.41 5.07 4.72
C LEU A 134 1.82 6.23 5.50
N SER A 135 2.54 7.35 5.48
CA SER A 135 2.15 8.57 6.17
C SER A 135 1.92 8.33 7.67
N PHE A 136 2.63 7.34 8.24
CA PHE A 136 2.54 7.03 9.65
C PHE A 136 2.91 8.26 10.48
N ARG A 137 1.98 8.71 11.34
CA ARG A 137 2.13 9.92 12.17
C ARG A 137 2.35 11.21 11.37
N LYS A 138 1.94 11.24 10.09
CA LYS A 138 1.90 12.49 9.32
C LYS A 138 0.65 13.28 9.72
N ASP A 139 0.85 14.52 10.15
CA ASP A 139 -0.26 15.40 10.52
C ASP A 139 -1.21 15.62 9.34
N GLY A 140 -2.51 15.56 9.62
CA GLY A 140 -3.58 15.82 8.66
C GLY A 140 -3.81 14.74 7.60
N PHE A 141 -3.11 13.60 7.66
CA PHE A 141 -3.42 12.47 6.79
C PHE A 141 -4.67 11.73 7.29
N THR A 142 -5.72 11.64 6.47
CA THR A 142 -6.99 10.99 6.82
C THR A 142 -7.27 9.74 5.98
N GLY A 143 -6.54 9.54 4.88
CA GLY A 143 -6.80 8.45 3.94
C GLY A 143 -7.97 8.73 3.00
N GLU A 144 -8.61 9.89 3.07
CA GLU A 144 -9.65 10.32 2.11
C GLU A 144 -9.16 10.28 0.65
N GLY A 145 -7.85 10.34 0.41
CA GLY A 145 -7.28 10.22 -0.92
C GLY A 145 -7.61 8.90 -1.64
N PHE A 146 -7.98 7.84 -0.92
CA PHE A 146 -8.48 6.60 -1.52
C PHE A 146 -9.78 6.79 -2.30
N SER A 147 -10.54 7.86 -2.07
CA SER A 147 -11.78 8.15 -2.83
C SER A 147 -11.54 8.34 -4.33
N ALA A 148 -10.34 8.79 -4.74
CA ALA A 148 -9.99 8.91 -6.16
C ALA A 148 -9.69 7.56 -6.83
N TRP A 149 -9.52 6.49 -6.04
CA TRP A 149 -9.13 5.17 -6.55
C TRP A 149 -10.33 4.38 -7.09
N THR A 150 -11.55 4.91 -7.01
CA THR A 150 -12.73 4.37 -7.74
C THR A 150 -12.47 4.24 -9.23
N GLU A 151 -11.57 5.07 -9.75
CA GLU A 151 -11.15 5.11 -11.15
C GLU A 151 -10.07 4.07 -11.50
N LEU A 152 -9.72 3.15 -10.59
CA LEU A 152 -8.80 2.03 -10.83
C LEU A 152 -9.62 0.77 -11.18
N PRO A 153 -9.75 0.42 -12.48
CA PRO A 153 -10.72 -0.57 -12.93
C PRO A 153 -10.39 -1.99 -12.44
N ASP A 154 -9.10 -2.30 -12.27
CA ASP A 154 -8.62 -3.66 -11.98
C ASP A 154 -8.07 -3.82 -10.55
N LEU A 155 -8.26 -2.84 -9.66
CA LEU A 155 -7.77 -2.94 -8.28
C LEU A 155 -8.58 -3.96 -7.48
N GLU A 156 -7.98 -5.12 -7.22
CA GLU A 156 -8.63 -6.23 -6.54
C GLU A 156 -8.08 -6.50 -5.13
N SER A 157 -6.87 -6.03 -4.81
CA SER A 157 -6.21 -6.31 -3.52
C SER A 157 -5.60 -5.04 -2.91
N LEU A 158 -5.98 -4.75 -1.68
CA LEU A 158 -5.46 -3.63 -0.91
C LEU A 158 -5.01 -4.09 0.48
N THR A 159 -3.75 -3.79 0.80
CA THR A 159 -3.23 -3.85 2.17
C THR A 159 -2.92 -2.46 2.69
N VAL A 160 -3.46 -2.09 3.85
CA VAL A 160 -3.16 -0.83 4.57
C VAL A 160 -2.72 -1.13 6.00
N ALA A 161 -1.54 -0.66 6.36
CA ALA A 161 -0.83 -1.14 7.54
C ALA A 161 -0.10 -0.02 8.24
N GLY A 162 -0.37 0.22 9.53
CA GLY A 162 0.34 1.25 10.29
C GLY A 162 0.10 2.65 9.73
N MET A 163 -1.14 2.97 9.34
CA MET A 163 -1.51 4.24 8.71
C MET A 163 -2.44 5.01 9.65
N SER A 164 -2.22 6.31 9.85
CA SER A 164 -3.01 7.13 10.79
C SER A 164 -4.33 7.66 10.18
N MET A 165 -5.09 6.80 9.48
CA MET A 165 -6.26 7.21 8.66
C MET A 165 -7.63 7.15 9.37
N GLY A 166 -7.82 6.29 10.37
CA GLY A 166 -9.10 6.19 11.08
C GLY A 166 -10.28 5.77 10.19
N ASP A 167 -11.51 6.08 10.62
CA ASP A 167 -12.74 5.65 9.93
C ASP A 167 -13.01 6.35 8.60
N ASP A 168 -12.56 7.59 8.43
CA ASP A 168 -12.76 8.35 7.19
C ASP A 168 -12.06 7.68 6.01
N GLY A 169 -10.85 7.18 6.24
CA GLY A 169 -10.13 6.40 5.26
C GLY A 169 -10.83 5.08 4.88
N PHE A 170 -11.52 4.39 5.80
CA PHE A 170 -12.28 3.18 5.47
C PHE A 170 -13.58 3.49 4.73
N ARG A 171 -14.22 4.64 5.01
CA ARG A 171 -15.32 5.15 4.18
C ARG A 171 -14.86 5.38 2.74
N ALA A 172 -13.66 5.92 2.55
CA ALA A 172 -13.06 6.08 1.22
C ALA A 172 -12.74 4.71 0.58
N ILE A 173 -12.15 3.77 1.31
CA ILE A 173 -11.88 2.40 0.79
C ILE A 173 -13.17 1.67 0.40
N ALA A 174 -14.29 1.89 1.09
CA ALA A 174 -15.57 1.26 0.77
C ALA A 174 -16.12 1.65 -0.62
N THR A 175 -15.59 2.71 -1.24
CA THR A 175 -15.93 3.09 -2.62
C THR A 175 -15.25 2.20 -3.68
N LEU A 176 -14.24 1.40 -3.29
CA LEU A 176 -13.45 0.55 -4.19
C LEU A 176 -14.16 -0.77 -4.47
N THR A 177 -15.25 -0.69 -5.24
CA THR A 177 -16.21 -1.80 -5.44
C THR A 177 -15.64 -3.05 -6.14
N ASN A 178 -14.45 -2.96 -6.75
CA ASN A 178 -13.75 -4.10 -7.35
C ASN A 178 -12.89 -4.89 -6.35
N LEU A 179 -12.69 -4.40 -5.12
CA LEU A 179 -11.86 -5.08 -4.13
C LEU A 179 -12.40 -6.48 -3.79
N ARG A 180 -11.52 -7.46 -3.92
CA ARG A 180 -11.71 -8.86 -3.52
C ARG A 180 -10.99 -9.19 -2.23
N GLN A 181 -9.89 -8.49 -1.96
CA GLN A 181 -9.04 -8.73 -0.81
C GLN A 181 -8.75 -7.41 -0.09
N LEU A 182 -9.15 -7.33 1.18
CA LEU A 182 -8.79 -6.23 2.05
C LEU A 182 -8.04 -6.77 3.26
N ARG A 183 -6.86 -6.20 3.50
CA ARG A 183 -6.00 -6.58 4.61
C ARG A 183 -5.59 -5.33 5.36
N THR A 184 -5.88 -5.26 6.66
CA THR A 184 -5.61 -4.06 7.46
C THR A 184 -5.09 -4.39 8.85
N TRP A 185 -4.13 -3.58 9.31
CA TRP A 185 -3.71 -3.52 10.71
C TRP A 185 -3.22 -2.14 11.11
N HIS A 186 -3.46 -1.79 12.36
CA HIS A 186 -2.84 -0.64 13.04
C HIS A 186 -3.21 0.67 12.32
N THR A 187 -4.48 0.79 11.93
CA THR A 187 -4.98 1.90 11.09
C THR A 187 -5.81 2.94 11.84
N TYR A 188 -5.87 2.88 13.17
CA TYR A 188 -6.66 3.80 14.02
C TYR A 188 -8.17 3.79 13.74
N ARG A 189 -8.67 2.78 13.00
CA ARG A 189 -10.09 2.58 12.74
C ARG A 189 -10.83 2.15 14.01
N THR A 190 -12.12 2.42 14.08
CA THR A 190 -13.02 1.94 15.14
C THR A 190 -13.97 0.88 14.60
N GLU A 191 -14.97 0.50 15.40
CA GLU A 191 -16.04 -0.41 15.01
C GLU A 191 -16.83 0.11 13.80
N ALA A 192 -16.99 1.44 13.67
CA ALA A 192 -17.75 2.07 12.60
C ALA A 192 -17.22 1.68 11.21
N SER A 193 -15.91 1.53 11.06
CA SER A 193 -15.28 1.06 9.83
C SER A 193 -15.74 -0.33 9.38
N ASN A 194 -16.19 -1.22 10.28
CA ASN A 194 -16.65 -2.55 9.87
C ASN A 194 -17.92 -2.47 9.02
N ALA A 195 -18.81 -1.52 9.33
CA ALA A 195 -20.02 -1.29 8.55
C ALA A 195 -19.69 -0.75 7.15
N GLU A 196 -18.64 0.06 7.01
CA GLU A 196 -18.14 0.51 5.70
C GLU A 196 -17.52 -0.63 4.90
N ILE A 197 -16.67 -1.46 5.52
CA ILE A 197 -16.06 -2.63 4.88
C ILE A 197 -17.13 -3.60 4.38
N ALA A 198 -18.22 -3.79 5.13
CA ALA A 198 -19.31 -4.68 4.76
C ALA A 198 -20.06 -4.25 3.47
N LYS A 199 -19.90 -3.00 3.02
CA LYS A 199 -20.47 -2.51 1.77
C LYS A 199 -19.70 -2.96 0.53
N LEU A 200 -18.50 -3.52 0.67
CA LEU A 200 -17.67 -3.98 -0.46
C LEU A 200 -18.30 -5.22 -1.11
N PRO A 201 -18.86 -5.11 -2.33
CA PRO A 201 -19.77 -6.13 -2.87
C PRO A 201 -19.06 -7.38 -3.40
N ARG A 202 -17.73 -7.33 -3.54
CA ARG A 202 -16.91 -8.41 -4.13
C ARG A 202 -15.88 -8.98 -3.15
N LEU A 203 -15.95 -8.59 -1.88
CA LEU A 203 -14.95 -8.95 -0.87
C LEU A 203 -15.02 -10.45 -0.55
N THR A 204 -13.95 -11.18 -0.85
CA THR A 204 -13.83 -12.64 -0.61
C THR A 204 -12.80 -12.96 0.46
N THR A 205 -11.80 -12.10 0.66
CA THR A 205 -10.78 -12.24 1.70
C THR A 205 -10.72 -10.98 2.53
N LEU A 206 -10.92 -11.13 3.84
CA LEU A 206 -10.84 -10.04 4.81
C LEU A 206 -9.88 -10.43 5.93
N LYS A 207 -8.87 -9.59 6.15
CA LYS A 207 -7.88 -9.78 7.22
C LYS A 207 -7.83 -8.53 8.08
N LEU A 208 -8.25 -8.63 9.33
CA LEU A 208 -8.36 -7.51 10.27
C LEU A 208 -7.46 -7.76 11.48
N GLY A 209 -6.58 -6.78 11.75
CA GLY A 209 -5.82 -6.66 12.98
C GLY A 209 -5.95 -5.26 13.56
N GLN A 210 -5.81 -5.11 14.87
CA GLN A 210 -6.12 -3.86 15.55
C GLN A 210 -4.94 -3.16 16.24
N ARG A 211 -3.80 -3.81 16.54
CA ARG A 211 -2.77 -3.29 17.48
C ARG A 211 -2.58 -1.76 17.41
N LEU A 212 -2.92 -1.11 18.51
CA LEU A 212 -2.69 0.31 18.70
C LEU A 212 -2.30 0.52 20.17
N PRO A 213 -0.99 0.57 20.51
CA PRO A 213 -0.55 0.82 21.88
C PRO A 213 -0.93 2.22 22.41
N GLN A 214 -1.55 3.07 21.59
CA GLN A 214 -1.88 4.46 21.89
C GLN A 214 -3.23 4.83 21.26
N ARG A 215 -4.28 4.01 21.48
CA ARG A 215 -5.64 4.26 20.94
C ARG A 215 -6.45 5.32 21.71
N GLY A 216 -6.01 5.67 22.93
CA GLY A 216 -6.82 6.48 23.84
C GLY A 216 -8.13 5.78 24.18
N ASP A 217 -9.23 6.53 24.30
CA ASP A 217 -10.55 6.00 24.63
C ASP A 217 -11.34 5.49 23.41
N ALA A 218 -10.74 5.50 22.22
CA ALA A 218 -11.43 5.09 20.99
C ALA A 218 -11.86 3.61 21.06
N PRO A 219 -13.11 3.26 20.69
CA PRO A 219 -13.60 1.89 20.81
C PRO A 219 -12.82 0.93 19.93
N LEU A 220 -12.80 -0.35 20.34
CA LEU A 220 -12.13 -1.40 19.59
C LEU A 220 -12.78 -1.57 18.22
N SER A 221 -11.95 -1.77 17.19
CA SER A 221 -12.39 -2.10 15.84
C SER A 221 -12.84 -3.55 15.65
N LEU A 222 -12.50 -4.43 16.59
CA LEU A 222 -12.85 -5.85 16.61
C LEU A 222 -13.39 -6.19 18.01
N SER A 223 -14.71 -6.11 18.13
CA SER A 223 -15.54 -6.46 19.28
C SER A 223 -16.53 -7.58 18.91
N ASP A 224 -17.37 -8.00 19.85
CA ASP A 224 -18.50 -8.88 19.55
C ASP A 224 -19.47 -8.29 18.50
N ALA A 225 -19.77 -6.98 18.58
CA ALA A 225 -20.64 -6.30 17.62
C ALA A 225 -20.03 -6.21 16.21
N ALA A 226 -18.70 -6.12 16.12
CA ALA A 226 -18.00 -6.20 14.84
C ALA A 226 -18.29 -7.54 14.14
N LEU A 227 -18.29 -8.66 14.85
CA LEU A 227 -18.54 -9.98 14.26
C LEU A 227 -19.95 -10.13 13.71
N GLU A 228 -20.96 -9.52 14.35
CA GLU A 228 -22.32 -9.46 13.79
C GLU A 228 -22.34 -8.72 12.45
N THR A 229 -21.61 -7.60 12.36
CA THR A 229 -21.48 -6.82 11.12
C THR A 229 -20.75 -7.63 10.05
N LEU A 230 -19.62 -8.25 10.38
CA LEU A 230 -18.83 -9.05 9.42
C LEU A 230 -19.60 -10.28 8.93
N ALA A 231 -20.49 -10.86 9.74
CA ALA A 231 -21.37 -11.96 9.36
C ALA A 231 -22.41 -11.58 8.28
N THR A 232 -22.53 -10.29 7.92
CA THR A 232 -23.38 -9.84 6.82
C THR A 232 -22.71 -9.95 5.45
N ILE A 233 -21.39 -10.13 5.38
CA ILE A 233 -20.60 -10.14 4.14
C ILE A 233 -20.73 -11.50 3.42
N GLN A 234 -21.84 -11.68 2.69
CA GLN A 234 -22.22 -12.97 2.07
C GLN A 234 -21.22 -13.54 1.05
N THR A 235 -20.28 -12.71 0.58
CA THR A 235 -19.24 -13.09 -0.37
C THR A 235 -17.98 -13.67 0.27
N LEU A 236 -17.85 -13.60 1.59
CA LEU A 236 -16.60 -13.90 2.28
C LEU A 236 -16.26 -15.39 2.27
N GLU A 237 -15.04 -15.71 1.85
CA GLU A 237 -14.48 -17.07 1.81
C GLU A 237 -13.36 -17.28 2.84
N THR A 238 -12.56 -16.24 3.07
CA THR A 238 -11.47 -16.25 4.05
C THR A 238 -11.60 -15.06 4.99
N LEU A 239 -11.69 -15.33 6.30
CA LEU A 239 -11.65 -14.34 7.36
C LEU A 239 -10.43 -14.59 8.26
N GLU A 240 -9.56 -13.60 8.41
CA GLU A 240 -8.54 -13.62 9.46
C GLU A 240 -8.80 -12.45 10.42
N ILE A 241 -8.96 -12.75 11.70
CA ILE A 241 -9.25 -11.77 12.74
C ILE A 241 -8.27 -11.99 13.89
N GLY A 242 -7.69 -10.91 14.39
CA GLY A 242 -6.81 -11.02 15.53
C GLY A 242 -6.42 -9.71 16.17
N GLU A 243 -5.69 -9.81 17.29
CA GLU A 243 -5.40 -8.67 18.18
C GLU A 243 -6.71 -8.01 18.66
N ALA A 244 -7.67 -8.82 19.11
CA ALA A 244 -9.05 -8.40 19.31
C ALA A 244 -9.61 -8.89 20.65
N ASP A 245 -10.72 -8.27 21.06
CA ASP A 245 -11.46 -8.59 22.27
C ASP A 245 -12.89 -9.02 21.92
N PHE A 246 -13.05 -10.30 21.60
CA PHE A 246 -14.35 -10.91 21.33
C PHE A 246 -14.44 -12.28 21.98
N HIS A 247 -15.66 -12.75 22.15
CA HIS A 247 -15.99 -13.99 22.86
C HIS A 247 -16.63 -15.02 21.93
N LEU A 248 -16.61 -16.29 22.37
CA LEU A 248 -17.17 -17.41 21.61
C LEU A 248 -18.61 -17.17 21.11
N PRO A 249 -19.56 -16.61 21.89
CA PRO A 249 -20.93 -16.40 21.41
C PRO A 249 -21.00 -15.55 20.14
N ALA A 250 -20.18 -14.51 20.02
CA ALA A 250 -20.16 -13.64 18.84
C ALA A 250 -19.60 -14.35 17.60
N LEU A 251 -18.61 -15.23 17.76
CA LEU A 251 -18.06 -16.02 16.65
C LEU A 251 -19.07 -16.99 16.03
N ARG A 252 -20.06 -17.46 16.79
CA ARG A 252 -21.13 -18.33 16.24
C ARG A 252 -21.93 -17.66 15.14
N GLN A 253 -21.96 -16.32 15.12
CA GLN A 253 -22.63 -15.55 14.06
C GLN A 253 -22.01 -15.79 12.68
N LEU A 254 -20.74 -16.19 12.61
CA LEU A 254 -20.06 -16.52 11.36
C LEU A 254 -20.69 -17.72 10.62
N ALA A 255 -21.55 -18.51 11.28
CA ALA A 255 -22.35 -19.55 10.63
C ALA A 255 -23.32 -18.98 9.58
N LYS A 256 -23.62 -17.68 9.65
CA LYS A 256 -24.40 -16.94 8.64
C LYS A 256 -23.65 -16.68 7.34
N LEU A 257 -22.34 -16.97 7.27
CA LEU A 257 -21.51 -16.76 6.08
C LEU A 257 -21.53 -18.03 5.22
N PRO A 258 -22.32 -18.09 4.14
CA PRO A 258 -22.57 -19.33 3.40
C PRO A 258 -21.36 -19.82 2.59
N ARG A 259 -20.34 -18.96 2.40
CA ARG A 259 -19.16 -19.23 1.58
C ARG A 259 -17.87 -19.32 2.39
N LEU A 260 -17.93 -19.16 3.71
CA LEU A 260 -16.74 -19.17 4.55
C LEU A 260 -16.09 -20.55 4.50
N LYS A 261 -14.82 -20.59 4.10
CA LYS A 261 -13.99 -21.81 4.00
C LYS A 261 -12.86 -21.78 5.01
N GLN A 262 -12.31 -20.61 5.29
CA GLN A 262 -11.14 -20.44 6.13
C GLN A 262 -11.38 -19.34 7.16
N LEU A 263 -11.16 -19.69 8.42
CA LEU A 263 -11.19 -18.75 9.54
C LEU A 263 -9.85 -18.86 10.27
N LYS A 264 -9.08 -17.78 10.30
CA LYS A 264 -7.91 -17.68 11.19
C LYS A 264 -8.23 -16.75 12.35
N ILE A 265 -8.03 -17.24 13.56
CA ILE A 265 -8.16 -16.48 14.79
C ILE A 265 -6.77 -16.44 15.43
N ASP A 266 -6.25 -15.25 15.66
CA ASP A 266 -4.92 -15.06 16.22
C ASP A 266 -4.94 -13.97 17.30
N ARG A 267 -4.14 -14.13 18.35
CA ARG A 267 -4.00 -13.12 19.42
C ARG A 267 -5.33 -12.64 19.99
N THR A 268 -6.08 -13.57 20.60
CA THR A 268 -7.34 -13.36 21.30
C THR A 268 -7.34 -14.10 22.64
N TYR A 269 -8.30 -13.83 23.52
CA TYR A 269 -8.43 -14.52 24.81
C TYR A 269 -9.13 -15.89 24.75
N LEU A 270 -9.51 -16.36 23.55
CA LEU A 270 -10.17 -17.66 23.39
C LEU A 270 -9.26 -18.81 23.83
N SER A 271 -9.89 -19.85 24.38
CA SER A 271 -9.24 -21.10 24.75
C SER A 271 -9.35 -22.14 23.63
N GLU A 272 -8.56 -23.21 23.71
CA GLU A 272 -8.71 -24.35 22.81
C GLU A 272 -10.11 -24.98 22.88
N ALA A 273 -10.73 -24.98 24.07
CA ALA A 273 -12.09 -25.46 24.26
C ALA A 273 -13.13 -24.60 23.52
N ASP A 274 -12.93 -23.27 23.47
CA ASP A 274 -13.80 -22.39 22.69
C ASP A 274 -13.71 -22.69 21.20
N ILE A 275 -12.50 -22.95 20.71
CA ILE A 275 -12.26 -23.30 19.30
C ILE A 275 -12.90 -24.65 18.96
N GLU A 276 -12.84 -25.63 19.86
CA GLU A 276 -13.50 -26.92 19.65
C GLU A 276 -15.03 -26.77 19.60
N ALA A 277 -15.60 -25.95 20.49
CA ALA A 277 -17.02 -25.61 20.43
C ALA A 277 -17.38 -24.86 19.13
N LEU A 278 -16.50 -24.01 18.62
CA LEU A 278 -16.71 -23.28 17.36
C LEU A 278 -16.67 -24.20 16.13
N LYS A 279 -15.78 -25.19 16.08
CA LYS A 279 -15.75 -26.18 15.00
C LYS A 279 -17.07 -26.94 14.86
N SER A 280 -17.73 -27.21 15.99
CA SER A 280 -19.07 -27.85 15.99
C SER A 280 -20.15 -26.96 15.35
N VAL A 281 -20.00 -25.64 15.42
CA VAL A 281 -20.90 -24.66 14.79
C VAL A 281 -20.54 -24.41 13.33
N LEU A 282 -19.27 -24.56 12.96
CA LEU A 282 -18.72 -24.31 11.63
C LEU A 282 -18.06 -25.58 11.03
N PRO A 283 -18.77 -26.70 10.86
CA PRO A 283 -18.16 -28.01 10.57
C PRO A 283 -17.43 -28.10 9.21
N GLY A 284 -17.68 -27.18 8.28
CA GLY A 284 -17.00 -27.11 6.97
C GLY A 284 -15.89 -26.05 6.87
N VAL A 285 -15.63 -25.30 7.95
CA VAL A 285 -14.66 -24.21 7.94
C VAL A 285 -13.33 -24.71 8.51
N GLN A 286 -12.24 -24.49 7.76
CA GLN A 286 -10.90 -24.69 8.28
C GLN A 286 -10.57 -23.58 9.28
N ILE A 287 -10.52 -23.93 10.57
CA ILE A 287 -10.21 -23.01 11.65
C ILE A 287 -8.73 -23.12 12.03
N GLY A 288 -7.95 -22.06 11.77
CA GLY A 288 -6.58 -21.91 12.26
C GLY A 288 -6.56 -21.08 13.54
N PHE A 289 -5.98 -21.63 14.59
CA PHE A 289 -5.86 -20.97 15.89
C PHE A 289 -4.55 -21.37 16.57
N GLU A 290 -3.91 -20.39 17.21
CA GLU A 290 -2.74 -20.58 18.05
C GLU A 290 -3.01 -19.96 19.43
N PRO A 291 -2.92 -20.74 20.53
CA PRO A 291 -3.06 -20.20 21.88
C PRO A 291 -2.00 -19.14 22.15
N LEU A 292 -2.38 -18.12 22.91
CA LEU A 292 -1.43 -17.09 23.35
C LEU A 292 -0.37 -17.66 24.30
N THR A 293 0.88 -17.30 24.05
CA THR A 293 1.92 -17.39 25.09
C THR A 293 1.70 -16.33 26.17
N ASP A 294 2.28 -16.51 27.35
CA ASP A 294 2.17 -15.54 28.46
C ASP A 294 2.65 -14.13 28.08
N ASP A 295 3.74 -14.04 27.31
CA ASP A 295 4.25 -12.76 26.80
C ASP A 295 3.28 -12.11 25.81
N GLN A 296 2.69 -12.90 24.90
CA GLN A 296 1.69 -12.39 23.97
C GLN A 296 0.42 -11.95 24.69
N ARG A 297 -0.02 -12.67 25.72
CA ARG A 297 -1.16 -12.29 26.57
C ARG A 297 -0.90 -10.95 27.26
N LYS A 298 0.24 -10.80 27.92
CA LYS A 298 0.64 -9.54 28.57
C LYS A 298 0.69 -8.38 27.57
N LYS A 299 1.22 -8.63 26.36
CA LYS A 299 1.25 -7.62 25.29
C LYS A 299 -0.15 -7.27 24.80
N LEU A 300 -1.03 -8.25 24.61
CA LEU A 300 -2.41 -8.03 24.19
C LEU A 300 -3.16 -7.19 25.21
N GLU A 301 -3.02 -7.47 26.50
CA GLU A 301 -3.59 -6.67 27.59
C GLU A 301 -3.13 -5.21 27.54
N LEU A 302 -1.87 -4.96 27.19
CA LEU A 302 -1.35 -3.60 27.03
C LEU A 302 -1.88 -2.88 25.78
N TYR A 303 -2.34 -3.60 24.76
CA TYR A 303 -2.90 -3.00 23.54
C TYR A 303 -4.42 -2.82 23.60
N LEU A 304 -5.09 -3.62 24.43
CA LEU A 304 -6.54 -3.55 24.64
C LEU A 304 -6.94 -2.65 25.82
N LYS A 305 -6.01 -2.29 26.71
CA LYS A 305 -6.19 -1.18 27.67
C LYS A 305 -5.97 0.15 26.99
#